data_AF-A0A820KC09-F1
#
_entry.id   AF-A0A820KC09-F1
#
_cell.length_a   1.000
_cell.length_b   1.000
_cell.length_c   1.000
_cell.angle_alpha   90.00
_cell.angle_beta   90.00
_cell.angle_gamma   90.00
#
_symmetry.space_group_name_H-M   'P 1'
#
loop_
_entity.id
_entity.type
_entity.pdbx_description
1 polymer ?
#
loop_
_entity_poly.entity_id
_entity_poly.type
_entity_poly.pdbx_seq_one_letter_code
_entity_poly.pdbx_strand_id
1 'polypeptide(L)'
;MRFLMVPLALIAVVLIFKVHGQDFTKLQFQDCGSKHITIEEVDVKPMPIINPGPASMTFVAQLKKPVTILYIDLNIIRTVSGIALPVRCYIVNGQNVGSCKYPDICAFIKDLVTDFHPDTCHP
;
A
#
# COMPACT_ATOMS: atom_id res chain seq x y z
N MET A 1 22.77 34.36 -39.86
CA MET A 1 22.96 33.66 -38.57
C MET A 1 21.66 32.93 -38.20
N ARG A 2 21.44 31.70 -38.69
CA ARG A 2 20.19 30.93 -38.46
C ARG A 2 20.42 29.45 -38.14
N PHE A 3 21.65 29.07 -37.81
CA PHE A 3 22.05 27.65 -37.67
C PHE A 3 22.31 27.16 -36.23
N LEU A 4 22.17 28.02 -35.21
CA LEU A 4 22.55 27.68 -33.83
C LEU A 4 21.40 27.42 -32.84
N MET A 5 20.12 27.56 -33.23
CA MET A 5 18.98 27.36 -32.31
C MET A 5 18.40 25.94 -32.30
N VAL A 6 18.76 25.09 -33.25
CA VAL A 6 18.22 23.72 -33.38
C VAL A 6 18.77 22.72 -32.33
N PRO A 7 20.05 22.76 -31.88
CA PRO A 7 20.56 21.72 -30.99
C PRO A 7 20.05 21.83 -29.54
N LEU A 8 19.74 23.05 -29.05
CA LEU A 8 19.27 23.24 -27.68
C LEU A 8 17.85 22.71 -27.46
N ALA A 9 16.95 22.90 -28.44
CA ALA A 9 15.58 22.42 -28.36
C ALA A 9 15.50 20.89 -28.31
N LEU A 10 16.36 20.20 -29.08
CA LEU A 10 16.47 18.74 -29.09
C LEU A 10 16.99 18.19 -27.75
N ILE A 11 17.97 18.84 -27.13
CA ILE A 11 18.50 18.42 -25.82
C ILE A 11 17.44 18.59 -24.72
N ALA A 12 16.67 19.69 -24.74
CA ALA A 12 15.59 19.92 -23.79
C ALA A 12 14.49 18.85 -23.92
N VAL A 13 14.12 18.47 -25.14
CA VAL A 13 13.13 17.40 -25.39
C VAL A 13 13.65 16.04 -24.88
N VAL A 14 14.92 15.69 -25.12
CA VAL A 14 15.51 14.43 -24.64
C VAL A 14 15.60 14.36 -23.11
N LEU A 15 15.85 15.49 -22.43
CA LEU A 15 15.87 15.56 -20.97
C LEU A 15 14.47 15.43 -20.36
N ILE A 16 13.41 15.90 -21.03
CA ILE A 16 12.02 15.77 -20.55
C ILE A 16 11.54 14.30 -20.60
N PHE A 17 12.02 13.50 -21.55
CA PHE A 17 11.64 12.08 -21.67
C PHE A 17 12.31 11.14 -20.65
N LYS A 18 13.40 11.55 -19.98
CA LYS A 18 14.12 10.72 -19.00
C LYS A 18 13.49 10.70 -17.60
N VAL A 19 12.40 11.46 -17.37
CA VAL A 19 11.84 11.68 -16.03
C VAL A 19 10.67 10.72 -15.68
N HIS A 20 10.19 9.89 -16.61
CA HIS A 20 9.02 9.05 -16.35
C HIS A 20 9.38 7.60 -16.06
N GLY A 21 9.17 7.19 -14.80
CA GLY A 21 9.07 5.79 -14.38
C GLY A 21 10.14 5.39 -13.38
N GLN A 22 9.91 5.61 -12.09
CA GLN A 22 10.51 4.71 -11.11
C GLN A 22 9.81 3.35 -11.29
N ASP A 23 10.53 2.38 -11.83
CA ASP A 23 10.01 1.02 -11.96
C ASP A 23 9.87 0.41 -10.57
N PHE A 24 8.64 0.41 -10.04
CA PHE A 24 8.30 -0.26 -8.80
C PHE A 24 8.25 -1.77 -9.07
N THR A 25 9.40 -2.44 -8.99
CA THR A 25 9.53 -3.87 -9.27
C THR A 25 9.19 -4.76 -8.06
N LYS A 26 9.25 -4.21 -6.85
CA LYS A 26 8.92 -4.91 -5.60
C LYS A 26 8.30 -3.96 -4.59
N LEU A 27 7.39 -4.48 -3.75
CA LEU A 27 6.91 -3.77 -2.57
C LEU A 27 8.06 -3.59 -1.58
N GLN A 28 8.33 -2.35 -1.17
CA GLN A 28 9.23 -2.07 -0.07
C GLN A 28 8.44 -2.11 1.24
N PHE A 29 8.87 -2.96 2.16
CA PHE A 29 8.24 -3.13 3.46
C PHE A 29 9.27 -2.91 4.57
N GLN A 30 8.84 -2.23 5.63
CA GLN A 30 9.63 -2.03 6.83
C GLN A 30 8.71 -2.19 8.04
N ASP A 31 9.07 -3.09 8.95
CA ASP A 31 8.40 -3.22 10.25
C ASP A 31 8.75 -2.01 11.13
N CYS A 32 7.73 -1.29 11.59
CA CYS A 32 7.88 -0.09 12.43
C CYS A 32 8.11 -0.42 13.92
N GLY A 33 8.31 -1.69 14.30
CA GLY A 33 8.65 -2.12 15.65
C GLY A 33 7.49 -2.73 16.41
N SER A 34 6.77 -3.68 15.80
CA SER A 34 5.69 -4.39 16.49
C SER A 34 6.20 -5.25 17.66
N LYS A 35 5.55 -5.12 18.83
CA LYS A 35 5.90 -5.87 20.05
C LYS A 35 5.37 -7.31 20.06
N HIS A 36 4.29 -7.58 19.33
CA HIS A 36 3.54 -8.85 19.39
C HIS A 36 3.69 -9.69 18.13
N ILE A 37 4.00 -9.07 16.99
CA ILE A 37 4.12 -9.70 15.68
C ILE A 37 5.46 -9.26 15.09
N THR A 38 6.08 -10.08 14.27
CA THR A 38 7.19 -9.68 13.40
C THR A 38 6.87 -10.14 12.00
N ILE A 39 6.93 -9.21 11.05
CA ILE A 39 6.65 -9.49 9.65
C ILE A 39 7.99 -9.61 8.95
N GLU A 40 8.29 -10.81 8.44
CA GLU A 40 9.60 -11.15 7.88
C GLU A 40 9.64 -10.87 6.38
N GLU A 41 8.58 -11.23 5.67
CA GLU A 41 8.49 -11.06 4.23
C GLU A 41 7.09 -10.64 3.82
N VAL A 42 7.02 -9.71 2.87
CA VAL A 42 5.80 -9.35 2.15
C VAL A 42 6.15 -9.26 0.66
N ASP A 43 5.47 -10.06 -0.15
CA ASP A 43 5.60 -10.08 -1.60
C ASP A 43 4.22 -9.87 -2.23
N VAL A 44 4.14 -8.96 -3.19
CA VAL A 44 2.90 -8.63 -3.91
C VAL A 44 3.20 -8.72 -5.40
N LYS A 45 2.32 -9.38 -6.15
CA LYS A 45 2.42 -9.53 -7.60
C LYS A 45 1.07 -9.28 -8.28
N PRO A 46 1.04 -8.73 -9.51
CA PRO A 46 2.16 -8.12 -10.21
C PRO A 46 2.56 -6.78 -9.58
N MET A 47 3.80 -6.35 -9.82
CA MET A 47 4.29 -5.02 -9.49
C MET A 47 4.78 -4.33 -10.77
N PRO A 48 4.28 -3.11 -11.09
CA PRO A 48 3.26 -2.36 -10.35
C PRO A 48 1.89 -3.06 -10.38
N ILE A 49 1.08 -2.82 -9.33
CA ILE A 49 -0.28 -3.37 -9.24
C ILE A 49 -1.11 -2.83 -10.40
N ILE A 50 -1.71 -3.73 -11.18
CA ILE A 50 -2.56 -3.38 -12.33
C ILE A 50 -4.02 -3.42 -11.88
N ASN A 51 -4.73 -2.30 -11.99
CA ASN A 51 -6.15 -2.19 -11.64
C ASN A 51 -6.97 -1.73 -12.87
N PRO A 52 -8.03 -2.46 -13.29
CA PRO A 52 -8.48 -3.75 -12.76
C PRO A 52 -7.54 -4.90 -13.17
N GLY A 53 -7.34 -5.86 -12.27
CA GLY A 53 -6.49 -7.01 -12.54
C GLY A 53 -6.33 -7.90 -11.31
N PRO A 54 -5.97 -9.19 -11.50
CA PRO A 54 -5.67 -10.07 -10.38
C PRO A 54 -4.37 -9.61 -9.70
N ALA A 55 -4.36 -9.72 -8.37
CA ALA A 55 -3.17 -9.54 -7.56
C ALA A 55 -3.05 -10.72 -6.58
N SER A 56 -1.82 -11.15 -6.33
CA SER A 56 -1.48 -12.11 -5.28
C SER A 56 -0.58 -11.45 -4.24
N MET A 57 -0.78 -11.83 -2.99
CA MET A 57 0.02 -11.39 -1.86
C MET A 57 0.48 -12.61 -1.09
N THR A 58 1.76 -12.62 -0.74
CA THR A 58 2.38 -13.62 0.14
C THR A 58 3.00 -12.88 1.29
N PHE A 59 2.78 -13.33 2.51
CA PHE A 59 3.40 -12.74 3.69
C PHE A 59 3.83 -13.82 4.68
N VAL A 60 4.94 -13.57 5.36
CA VAL A 60 5.45 -14.42 6.43
C VAL A 60 5.50 -13.58 7.70
N ALA A 61 4.78 -14.02 8.73
CA ALA A 61 4.71 -13.33 10.00
C ALA A 61 4.85 -14.32 11.15
N GLN A 62 5.55 -13.91 12.21
CA GLN A 62 5.72 -14.65 13.44
C GLN A 62 5.00 -13.94 14.58
N LEU A 63 4.12 -14.66 15.27
CA LEU A 63 3.45 -14.20 16.48
C LEU A 63 4.36 -14.48 17.68
N LYS A 64 4.85 -13.41 18.32
CA LYS A 64 5.67 -13.51 19.54
C LYS A 64 4.82 -13.70 20.78
N LYS A 65 3.58 -13.21 20.76
CA LYS A 65 2.62 -13.26 21.84
C LYS A 65 1.20 -13.40 21.28
N PRO A 66 0.28 -14.04 22.01
CA PRO A 66 -1.13 -14.03 21.64
C PRO A 66 -1.62 -12.58 21.60
N VAL A 67 -2.41 -12.28 20.56
CA VAL A 67 -3.03 -10.97 20.39
C VAL A 67 -4.50 -11.13 20.74
N THR A 68 -4.96 -10.40 21.76
CA THR A 68 -6.35 -10.48 22.23
C THR A 68 -7.22 -9.44 21.56
N ILE A 69 -6.79 -8.16 21.57
CA ILE A 69 -7.55 -7.05 20.98
C ILE A 69 -6.78 -6.49 19.79
N LEU A 70 -7.46 -6.39 18.64
CA LEU A 70 -6.88 -5.96 17.38
C LEU A 70 -7.48 -4.62 16.93
N TYR A 71 -6.76 -3.55 17.22
CA TYR A 71 -6.99 -2.21 16.71
C TYR A 71 -6.05 -1.95 15.52
N ILE A 72 -6.58 -1.43 14.41
CA ILE A 72 -5.78 -1.03 13.24
C ILE A 72 -5.97 0.48 12.99
N ASP A 73 -4.85 1.19 12.89
CA ASP A 73 -4.79 2.58 12.41
C ASP A 73 -4.07 2.57 11.05
N LEU A 74 -4.84 2.70 9.96
CA LEU A 74 -4.29 2.66 8.62
C LEU A 74 -4.01 4.09 8.15
N ASN A 75 -2.79 4.35 7.68
CA ASN A 75 -2.41 5.63 7.09
C ASN A 75 -1.83 5.43 5.69
N ILE A 76 -2.55 5.90 4.68
CA ILE A 76 -2.21 5.81 3.27
C ILE A 76 -1.84 7.20 2.76
N ILE A 77 -0.64 7.31 2.18
CA ILE A 77 -0.13 8.53 1.57
C ILE A 77 0.16 8.24 0.09
N ARG A 78 -0.32 9.09 -0.79
CA ARG A 78 -0.04 9.04 -2.22
C ARG A 78 0.91 10.18 -2.59
N THR A 79 2.06 9.83 -3.15
CA THR A 79 2.99 10.82 -3.70
C THR A 79 2.67 11.07 -5.17
N VAL A 80 2.36 12.32 -5.54
CA VAL A 80 2.13 12.73 -6.93
C VAL A 80 2.94 13.99 -7.19
N SER A 81 3.82 13.95 -8.20
CA SER A 81 4.68 15.09 -8.57
C SER A 81 5.49 15.66 -7.39
N GLY A 82 5.97 14.79 -6.50
CA GLY A 82 6.75 15.17 -5.31
C GLY A 82 5.91 15.68 -4.12
N ILE A 83 4.59 15.75 -4.25
CA ILE A 83 3.69 16.17 -3.17
C ILE A 83 3.08 14.93 -2.52
N ALA A 84 3.22 14.81 -1.20
CA ALA A 84 2.59 13.76 -0.39
C ALA A 84 1.14 14.16 -0.06
N LEU A 85 0.18 13.43 -0.61
CA LEU A 85 -1.25 13.64 -0.41
C LEU A 85 -1.83 12.52 0.46
N PRO A 86 -2.38 12.82 1.64
CA PRO A 86 -3.04 11.80 2.46
C PRO A 86 -4.34 11.34 1.78
N VAL A 87 -4.55 10.03 1.72
CA VAL A 87 -5.81 9.44 1.27
C VAL A 87 -6.75 9.39 2.47
N ARG A 88 -7.76 10.27 2.50
CA ARG A 88 -8.71 10.32 3.63
C ARG A 88 -9.51 9.03 3.76
N CYS A 89 -10.09 8.78 4.92
CA CYS A 89 -11.12 7.75 5.08
C CYS A 89 -12.42 8.19 4.37
N TYR A 90 -12.99 7.31 3.54
CA TYR A 90 -14.29 7.49 2.88
C TYR A 90 -15.04 6.17 2.79
N ILE A 91 -16.36 6.23 2.58
CA ILE A 91 -17.21 5.05 2.47
C ILE A 91 -17.44 4.72 0.99
N VAL A 92 -17.17 3.48 0.59
CA VAL A 92 -17.49 2.92 -0.74
C VAL A 92 -18.30 1.65 -0.55
N ASN A 93 -19.50 1.60 -1.13
CA ASN A 93 -20.40 0.45 -1.00
C ASN A 93 -20.65 0.02 0.47
N GLY A 94 -20.75 1.00 1.38
CA GLY A 94 -20.93 0.75 2.82
C GLY A 94 -19.67 0.38 3.59
N GLN A 95 -18.50 0.33 2.93
CA GLN A 95 -17.22 -0.08 3.54
C GLN A 95 -16.24 1.10 3.66
N ASN A 96 -15.48 1.14 4.76
CA ASN A 96 -14.44 2.16 4.99
C ASN A 96 -13.18 1.88 4.15
N VAL A 97 -12.79 2.86 3.33
CA VAL A 97 -11.62 2.80 2.44
C VAL A 97 -10.75 4.05 2.65
N GLY A 98 -9.42 3.88 2.67
CA GLY A 98 -8.45 4.97 2.84
C GLY A 98 -7.74 4.93 4.21
N SER A 99 -7.27 6.09 4.69
CA SER A 99 -6.66 6.21 6.02
C SER A 99 -7.74 6.16 7.12
N CYS A 100 -8.15 4.96 7.51
CA CYS A 100 -9.23 4.72 8.46
C CYS A 100 -8.73 4.04 9.75
N LYS A 101 -9.50 4.21 10.83
CA LYS A 101 -9.31 3.49 12.09
C LYS A 101 -10.32 2.36 12.18
N TYR A 102 -9.84 1.17 12.50
CA TYR A 102 -10.64 -0.04 12.65
C TYR A 102 -10.50 -0.50 14.11
N PRO A 103 -11.44 -0.13 14.98
CA PRO A 103 -11.34 -0.40 16.41
C PRO A 103 -11.52 -1.87 16.77
N ASP A 104 -12.20 -2.62 15.89
CA ASP A 104 -12.42 -4.04 16.03
C ASP A 104 -12.28 -4.69 14.64
N ILE A 105 -11.09 -5.22 14.34
CA ILE A 105 -10.87 -5.93 13.09
C ILE A 105 -11.63 -7.26 13.05
N CYS A 106 -11.95 -7.84 14.22
CA CYS A 106 -12.65 -9.12 14.30
C CYS A 106 -14.07 -8.98 13.75
N ALA A 107 -14.75 -7.86 14.06
CA ALA A 107 -16.05 -7.53 13.48
C ALA A 107 -15.98 -7.42 11.95
N PHE A 108 -14.89 -6.86 11.40
CA PHE A 108 -14.71 -6.74 9.95
C PHE A 108 -14.39 -8.08 9.27
N ILE A 109 -13.53 -8.90 9.86
CA ILE A 109 -13.11 -10.19 9.29
C ILE A 109 -14.25 -11.21 9.34
N LYS A 110 -15.10 -11.17 10.38
CA LYS A 110 -16.28 -12.04 10.51
C LYS A 110 -17.18 -12.00 9.28
N ASP A 111 -17.35 -10.83 8.68
CA ASP A 111 -18.21 -10.65 7.50
C ASP A 111 -17.48 -11.04 6.19
N LEU A 112 -16.16 -11.24 6.23
CA LEU A 112 -15.33 -11.51 5.05
C LEU A 112 -14.86 -12.97 4.94
N VAL A 113 -14.80 -13.71 6.05
CA VAL A 113 -14.24 -15.06 6.11
C VAL A 113 -15.31 -16.06 6.51
N THR A 114 -15.53 -17.07 5.67
CA THR A 114 -16.54 -18.13 5.89
C THR A 114 -16.21 -19.07 7.06
N ASP A 115 -14.94 -19.24 7.41
CA ASP A 115 -14.47 -20.10 8.52
C ASP A 115 -14.00 -19.29 9.75
N PHE A 116 -14.71 -18.19 10.05
CA PHE A 116 -14.40 -17.38 11.23
C PHE A 116 -14.75 -18.13 12.53
N HIS A 117 -13.74 -18.41 13.35
CA HIS A 117 -13.92 -19.00 14.67
C HIS A 117 -13.95 -17.87 15.72
N PRO A 118 -15.14 -17.51 16.26
CA PRO A 118 -15.28 -16.35 17.15
C PRO A 118 -14.43 -16.48 18.43
N ASP A 119 -14.15 -17.70 18.87
CA ASP A 119 -13.35 -18.01 20.05
C ASP A 119 -11.87 -17.60 19.89
N THR A 120 -11.43 -17.34 18.65
CA THR A 120 -10.06 -16.91 18.32
C THR A 120 -9.90 -15.39 18.24
N CYS A 121 -11.00 -14.64 18.30
CA CYS A 121 -11.05 -13.19 18.16
C CYS A 121 -11.96 -12.63 19.27
N HIS A 122 -11.44 -12.55 20.49
CA HIS A 122 -12.14 -11.98 21.64
C HIS A 122 -12.05 -10.43 21.60
N PRO A 123 -13.14 -9.70 21.86
CA PRO A 123 -13.13 -8.23 21.89
C PRO A 123 -12.27 -7.65 23.02
#